data_AF-A0A2I0VJD9-F1
#
_entry.id   AF-A0A2I0VJD9-F1
#
_cell.length_a   1.000
_cell.length_b   1.000
_cell.length_c   1.000
_cell.angle_alpha   90.00
_cell.angle_beta   90.00
_cell.angle_gamma   90.00
#
_symmetry.space_group_name_H-M   'P 1'
#
loop_
_entity.id
_entity.type
_entity.pdbx_description
1 polymer ?
#
loop_
_entity_poly.entity_id
_entity_poly.type
_entity_poly.pdbx_seq_one_letter_code
_entity_poly.pdbx_strand_id
1 'polypeptide(L)'
;MASEPSLSASNESIPQMEPPPPAVERFKYSARVFLRSILGRADGGKGLAGQRVLVGGWVKSGVEKQKPGVPSSLSPGAAAHPVVKDVTCSEVLINRLSILRSIARILTGGVCNALSIGKPADGPAKPVTTVGYLRISDGSCAANLQVVVDSSLHTLSQILPTGTSILVEGVIAIPKAPGKYAVELEAEKVLYVGGVDADKYPLSKGLLSRAFLRAYPHLRPRASMVASIARIRNSLSHSTHQFFQSNGFLNVQMPIITTTNLRNHKKMFEVSILSSKADDSLRLAAINDQEAKTLETIKAAIKEKSKRIEELKRSNSNKEALLTALQDLQKANELAHQLEHKHTSILTKTIKEDFSENFFGRQAYLSSSTQLHLESYACSLSCVYSFGPTFQVEDGQPSKSLAESWKVEVELAFARLEDAMNCAEDFLRYLCHSIIEHCPHDMQFMYKRIDNKCIDRIKSMGSSPFARISYTEAVEILNKRFEEKVEWGTILSREHESILADEIYGRPVIIYDHPKDSKPFYLRVRDDFKTVSAFDIIAPKAGKLVQGGQKEERLDKLIERGRKLGLVQEDYDWYLDLRRHGTVQHSGFSAGLEEIVMFVTGLDDIRDAIPFPRNRGSADT
;
A
#
# COMPACT_ATOMS: atom_id res chain seq x y z
N MET A 1 -9.19 -49.01 67.76
CA MET A 1 -10.08 -50.08 67.24
C MET A 1 -11.21 -49.41 66.47
N ALA A 2 -11.12 -49.42 65.13
CA ALA A 2 -12.24 -49.38 64.19
C ALA A 2 -11.62 -49.59 62.81
N SER A 3 -11.85 -50.78 62.26
CA SER A 3 -11.37 -51.26 60.98
C SER A 3 -12.35 -50.86 59.87
N GLU A 4 -11.84 -50.29 58.78
CA GLU A 4 -12.58 -50.15 57.52
C GLU A 4 -11.84 -50.88 56.38
N PRO A 5 -12.57 -51.45 55.40
CA PRO A 5 -12.06 -52.49 54.52
C PRO A 5 -11.41 -51.91 53.25
N SER A 6 -10.34 -52.56 52.80
CA SER A 6 -9.71 -52.33 51.50
C SER A 6 -10.58 -52.89 50.37
N LEU A 7 -11.21 -52.02 49.59
CA LEU A 7 -11.83 -52.34 48.31
C LEU A 7 -10.80 -52.18 47.18
N SER A 8 -10.36 -53.30 46.62
CA SER A 8 -9.56 -53.34 45.39
C SER A 8 -10.45 -52.97 44.19
N ALA A 9 -10.34 -51.74 43.71
CA ALA A 9 -10.93 -51.35 42.44
C ALA A 9 -10.10 -51.91 41.29
N SER A 10 -10.71 -52.80 40.51
CA SER A 10 -10.22 -53.25 39.21
C SER A 10 -10.05 -52.05 38.29
N ASN A 11 -8.85 -51.89 37.74
CA ASN A 11 -8.49 -50.84 36.80
C ASN A 11 -9.11 -51.17 35.43
N GLU A 12 -10.41 -50.90 35.26
CA GLU A 12 -11.04 -50.91 33.94
C GLU A 12 -10.55 -49.70 33.15
N SER A 13 -9.69 -49.96 32.16
CA SER A 13 -9.24 -48.98 31.19
C SER A 13 -10.44 -48.40 30.44
N ILE A 14 -10.75 -47.14 30.72
CA ILE A 14 -11.68 -46.33 29.91
C ILE A 14 -11.16 -46.36 28.47
N PRO A 15 -11.97 -46.79 27.47
CA PRO A 15 -11.57 -46.67 26.07
C PRO A 15 -11.32 -45.20 25.77
N GLN A 16 -10.11 -44.85 25.36
CA GLN A 16 -9.86 -43.52 24.80
C GLN A 16 -10.79 -43.37 23.60
N MET A 17 -11.80 -42.50 23.71
CA MET A 17 -12.63 -42.12 22.58
C MET A 17 -11.71 -41.55 21.51
N GLU A 18 -11.64 -42.22 20.35
CA GLU A 18 -10.95 -41.67 19.19
C GLU A 18 -11.50 -40.26 18.92
N PRO A 19 -10.62 -39.28 18.66
CA PRO A 19 -11.07 -37.94 18.33
C PRO A 19 -12.01 -38.01 17.12
N PRO A 20 -13.09 -37.20 17.08
CA PRO A 20 -14.02 -37.21 15.98
C PRO A 20 -13.29 -36.98 14.66
N PRO A 21 -13.74 -37.63 13.56
CA PRO A 21 -13.08 -37.49 12.27
C PRO A 21 -12.99 -36.01 11.90
N PRO A 22 -11.85 -35.56 11.33
CA PRO A 22 -11.61 -34.14 11.07
C PRO A 22 -12.67 -33.61 10.11
N ALA A 23 -13.51 -32.67 10.55
CA ALA A 23 -14.58 -32.11 9.73
C ALA A 23 -14.14 -30.83 9.00
N VAL A 24 -14.73 -30.58 7.83
CA VAL A 24 -14.61 -29.30 7.13
C VAL A 24 -15.24 -28.18 7.96
N GLU A 25 -14.47 -27.13 8.24
CA GLU A 25 -15.00 -25.92 8.87
C GLU A 25 -15.93 -25.19 7.90
N ARG A 26 -17.21 -25.08 8.28
CA ARG A 26 -18.23 -24.42 7.46
C ARG A 26 -18.29 -22.94 7.77
N PHE A 27 -18.46 -22.12 6.74
CA PHE A 27 -18.70 -20.70 6.95
C PHE A 27 -20.09 -20.49 7.56
N LYS A 28 -20.17 -19.80 8.71
CA LYS A 28 -21.43 -19.60 9.45
C LYS A 28 -22.56 -19.01 8.60
N TYR A 29 -22.24 -18.16 7.62
CA TYR A 29 -23.20 -17.40 6.84
C TYR A 29 -23.44 -17.95 5.42
N SER A 30 -22.92 -19.14 5.10
CA SER A 30 -23.15 -19.78 3.80
C SER A 30 -22.98 -21.28 3.88
N ALA A 31 -23.75 -22.02 3.08
CA ALA A 31 -23.48 -23.44 2.87
C ALA A 31 -22.11 -23.70 2.19
N ARG A 32 -21.52 -22.67 1.59
CA ARG A 32 -20.19 -22.75 0.97
C ARG A 32 -19.09 -22.92 2.01
N VAL A 33 -18.12 -23.73 1.63
CA VAL A 33 -16.86 -23.92 2.34
C VAL A 33 -15.81 -23.02 1.72
N PHE A 34 -15.09 -22.27 2.56
CA PHE A 34 -13.94 -21.48 2.08
C PHE A 34 -12.76 -22.39 1.76
N LEU A 35 -12.08 -22.12 0.66
CA LEU A 35 -10.92 -22.91 0.23
C LEU A 35 -9.81 -22.92 1.28
N ARG A 36 -9.64 -21.85 2.07
CA ARG A 36 -8.70 -21.79 3.19
C ARG A 36 -8.93 -22.90 4.23
N SER A 37 -10.18 -23.28 4.51
CA SER A 37 -10.50 -24.34 5.48
C SER A 37 -10.08 -25.74 5.01
N ILE A 38 -9.94 -25.92 3.68
CA ILE A 38 -9.49 -27.17 3.07
C ILE A 38 -7.97 -27.11 2.88
N LEU A 39 -7.49 -26.11 2.15
CA LEU A 39 -6.12 -26.03 1.65
C LEU A 39 -5.12 -25.42 2.66
N GLY A 40 -5.61 -24.71 3.67
CA GLY A 40 -4.79 -24.09 4.71
C GLY A 40 -4.42 -25.03 5.86
N ARG A 41 -4.86 -26.28 5.81
CA ARG A 41 -4.52 -27.31 6.79
C ARG A 41 -3.08 -27.78 6.60
N ALA A 42 -2.44 -28.25 7.69
CA ALA A 42 -1.08 -28.78 7.65
C ALA A 42 -0.92 -29.98 6.69
N ASP A 43 -1.96 -30.79 6.53
CA ASP A 43 -2.02 -31.92 5.60
C ASP A 43 -2.45 -31.53 4.18
N GLY A 44 -2.67 -30.24 3.91
CA GLY A 44 -3.18 -29.72 2.63
C GLY A 44 -4.61 -30.16 2.29
N GLY A 45 -5.37 -30.64 3.27
CA GLY A 45 -6.75 -31.10 3.12
C GLY A 45 -6.92 -32.61 3.00
N LYS A 46 -5.83 -33.40 3.04
CA LYS A 46 -5.89 -34.87 2.84
C LYS A 46 -6.82 -35.59 3.81
N GLY A 47 -6.87 -35.18 5.08
CA GLY A 47 -7.76 -35.75 6.08
C GLY A 47 -9.24 -35.48 5.82
N LEU A 48 -9.58 -34.64 4.84
CA LEU A 48 -10.95 -34.34 4.43
C LEU A 48 -11.42 -35.19 3.24
N ALA A 49 -10.58 -36.11 2.74
CA ALA A 49 -10.95 -36.99 1.64
C ALA A 49 -12.22 -37.80 1.96
N GLY A 50 -13.11 -37.93 0.99
CA GLY A 50 -14.44 -38.54 1.13
C GLY A 50 -15.54 -37.58 1.61
N GLN A 51 -15.20 -36.36 2.07
CA GLN A 51 -16.22 -35.40 2.50
C GLN A 51 -16.82 -34.66 1.31
N ARG A 52 -18.16 -34.57 1.31
CA ARG A 52 -18.92 -33.76 0.36
C ARG A 52 -18.95 -32.30 0.79
N VAL A 53 -18.61 -31.41 -0.12
CA VAL A 53 -18.55 -29.96 0.12
C VAL A 53 -19.17 -29.17 -1.04
N LEU A 54 -19.62 -27.96 -0.72
CA LEU A 54 -20.02 -26.95 -1.69
C LEU A 54 -18.95 -25.85 -1.70
N VAL A 55 -18.26 -25.65 -2.82
CA VAL A 55 -17.25 -24.59 -2.97
C VAL A 55 -17.63 -23.68 -4.12
N GLY A 56 -17.32 -22.39 -4.02
CA GLY A 56 -17.53 -21.45 -5.11
C GLY A 56 -16.29 -20.61 -5.33
N GLY A 57 -16.07 -20.15 -6.55
CA GLY A 57 -14.92 -19.33 -6.87
C GLY A 57 -14.85 -18.96 -8.34
N TRP A 58 -13.88 -18.13 -8.69
CA TRP A 58 -13.55 -17.83 -10.07
C TRP A 58 -12.43 -18.73 -10.57
N VAL A 59 -12.54 -19.12 -11.83
CA VAL A 59 -11.56 -19.96 -12.52
C VAL A 59 -10.28 -19.16 -12.75
N LYS A 60 -9.15 -19.73 -12.34
CA LYS A 60 -7.79 -19.19 -12.53
C LYS A 60 -7.10 -19.80 -13.74
N SER A 61 -7.47 -21.04 -14.08
CA SER A 61 -7.04 -21.75 -15.28
C SER A 61 -7.93 -22.97 -15.46
N GLY A 62 -8.21 -23.35 -16.71
CA GLY A 62 -8.92 -24.58 -17.05
C GLY A 62 -8.20 -25.32 -18.17
N VAL A 63 -8.20 -26.66 -18.12
CA VAL A 63 -7.69 -27.51 -19.19
C VAL A 63 -8.65 -28.67 -19.42
N GLU A 64 -8.98 -28.95 -20.68
CA GLU A 64 -9.73 -30.12 -21.08
C GLU A 64 -8.78 -31.27 -21.45
N LYS A 65 -9.08 -32.49 -21.01
CA LYS A 65 -8.36 -33.70 -21.40
C LYS A 65 -9.34 -34.82 -21.75
N GLN A 66 -8.94 -35.70 -22.65
CA GLN A 66 -9.67 -36.95 -22.89
C GLN A 66 -9.50 -37.89 -21.70
N LYS A 67 -10.58 -38.58 -21.32
CA LYS A 67 -10.54 -39.59 -20.26
C LYS A 67 -9.69 -40.77 -20.78
N PRO A 68 -8.74 -41.30 -19.98
CA PRO A 68 -8.01 -42.50 -20.38
C PRO A 68 -9.00 -43.63 -20.66
N GLY A 69 -8.98 -44.16 -21.89
CA GLY A 69 -9.81 -45.30 -22.25
C GLY A 69 -9.40 -46.52 -21.42
N VAL A 70 -10.38 -47.24 -20.88
CA VAL A 70 -10.17 -48.62 -20.40
C VAL A 70 -9.74 -49.43 -21.64
N PRO A 71 -8.62 -50.19 -21.62
CA PRO A 71 -8.27 -51.02 -22.75
C PRO A 71 -9.37 -52.06 -22.94
N SER A 72 -10.06 -52.01 -24.07
CA SER A 72 -10.94 -53.10 -24.49
C SER A 72 -10.08 -54.31 -24.80
N SER A 73 -10.30 -55.39 -24.08
CA SER A 73 -9.72 -56.71 -24.36
C SER A 73 -9.97 -57.12 -25.81
N LEU A 74 -8.92 -57.24 -26.60
CA LEU A 74 -8.95 -57.90 -27.91
C LEU A 74 -8.09 -59.16 -27.82
N SER A 75 -8.74 -60.31 -28.02
CA SER A 75 -8.14 -61.62 -28.20
C SER A 75 -7.37 -61.71 -29.54
N PRO A 76 -6.45 -62.67 -29.71
CA PRO A 76 -5.34 -62.57 -30.64
C PRO A 76 -5.70 -63.05 -32.05
N GLY A 77 -5.13 -62.40 -33.07
CA GLY A 77 -5.28 -62.82 -34.46
C GLY A 77 -4.25 -62.21 -35.42
N ALA A 78 -3.32 -63.07 -35.84
CA ALA A 78 -2.53 -63.07 -37.08
C ALA A 78 -1.43 -62.00 -37.31
N ALA A 79 -0.22 -62.54 -37.49
CA ALA A 79 1.02 -61.86 -37.82
C ALA A 79 1.13 -61.44 -39.30
N ALA A 80 1.86 -60.35 -39.56
CA ALA A 80 2.62 -60.14 -40.79
C ALA A 80 3.79 -59.17 -40.55
N HIS A 81 4.84 -59.33 -41.36
CA HIS A 81 6.26 -59.09 -41.17
C HIS A 81 6.78 -57.63 -41.09
N PRO A 82 8.03 -57.41 -40.62
CA PRO A 82 8.61 -56.09 -40.37
C PRO A 82 9.23 -55.49 -41.62
N VAL A 83 9.09 -54.18 -41.79
CA VAL A 83 9.93 -53.39 -42.70
C VAL A 83 10.70 -52.38 -41.86
N VAL A 84 12.01 -52.62 -41.79
CA VAL A 84 13.02 -51.69 -41.28
C VAL A 84 13.53 -50.86 -42.46
N LYS A 85 13.64 -49.53 -42.26
CA LYS A 85 14.57 -48.54 -42.85
C LYS A 85 13.99 -47.15 -42.55
N ASP A 86 14.71 -46.10 -42.17
CA ASP A 86 16.08 -45.88 -41.74
C ASP A 86 16.01 -44.62 -40.86
N VAL A 87 16.76 -44.60 -39.76
CA VAL A 87 16.94 -43.39 -38.95
C VAL A 87 18.12 -42.62 -39.52
N THR A 88 17.88 -41.42 -40.04
CA THR A 88 18.94 -40.46 -40.32
C THR A 88 18.91 -39.36 -39.27
N CYS A 89 20.01 -39.29 -38.50
CA CYS A 89 20.34 -38.21 -37.58
C CYS A 89 20.58 -36.90 -38.33
N SER A 90 19.54 -36.09 -38.49
CA SER A 90 19.68 -34.63 -38.66
C SER A 90 18.30 -33.96 -38.62
N GLU A 91 17.76 -33.69 -37.42
CA GLU A 91 16.79 -32.61 -37.18
C GLU A 91 16.50 -32.36 -35.69
N VAL A 92 17.56 -32.35 -34.87
CA VAL A 92 17.53 -31.84 -33.48
C VAL A 92 17.61 -30.29 -33.43
N LEU A 93 17.47 -29.59 -34.57
CA LEU A 93 17.67 -28.15 -34.63
C LEU A 93 16.68 -27.42 -35.55
N ILE A 94 15.37 -27.66 -35.41
CA ILE A 94 14.31 -26.67 -35.72
C ILE A 94 13.14 -26.95 -34.74
N ASN A 95 13.27 -26.51 -33.49
CA ASN A 95 12.10 -26.33 -32.61
C ASN A 95 12.23 -25.07 -31.71
N ARG A 96 13.08 -24.15 -32.14
CA ARG A 96 13.24 -22.82 -31.56
C ARG A 96 13.31 -21.85 -32.73
N LEU A 97 12.21 -21.15 -32.99
CA LEU A 97 12.06 -19.81 -33.61
C LEU A 97 10.72 -19.75 -34.35
N SER A 98 9.80 -18.92 -33.84
CA SER A 98 8.39 -18.82 -34.26
C SER A 98 8.15 -17.96 -35.51
N ILE A 99 9.18 -17.63 -36.29
CA ILE A 99 9.12 -16.55 -37.29
C ILE A 99 8.85 -17.03 -38.73
N LEU A 100 8.91 -18.33 -39.03
CA LEU A 100 8.67 -18.83 -40.40
C LEU A 100 7.25 -19.35 -40.69
N ARG A 101 6.27 -19.20 -39.78
CA ARG A 101 4.86 -19.56 -40.07
C ARG A 101 4.14 -18.60 -41.03
N SER A 102 4.69 -17.41 -41.27
CA SER A 102 3.97 -16.36 -42.02
C SER A 102 4.29 -16.30 -43.52
N ILE A 103 5.18 -17.15 -44.05
CA ILE A 103 5.56 -17.10 -45.49
C ILE A 103 4.96 -18.27 -46.30
N ALA A 104 4.51 -19.36 -45.66
CA ALA A 104 3.91 -20.50 -46.37
C ALA A 104 2.43 -20.33 -46.77
N ARG A 105 1.76 -19.24 -46.37
CA ARG A 105 0.35 -18.97 -46.72
C ARG A 105 0.15 -18.11 -47.98
N ILE A 106 1.22 -17.70 -48.66
CA ILE A 106 1.16 -16.77 -49.81
C ILE A 106 1.48 -17.47 -51.15
N LEU A 107 1.93 -18.73 -51.16
CA LEU A 107 2.39 -19.40 -52.40
C LEU A 107 1.54 -20.56 -52.92
N THR A 108 0.33 -20.79 -52.40
CA THR A 108 -0.64 -21.70 -53.04
C THR A 108 -2.05 -21.13 -52.96
N GLY A 109 -2.34 -20.21 -53.88
CA GLY A 109 -3.68 -19.69 -54.08
C GLY A 109 -4.58 -20.67 -54.85
N GLY A 110 -5.86 -20.69 -54.48
CA GLY A 110 -6.96 -20.54 -55.42
C GLY A 110 -7.44 -21.73 -56.28
N VAL A 111 -8.71 -22.07 -56.03
CA VAL A 111 -9.79 -22.47 -56.96
C VAL A 111 -9.97 -23.96 -57.33
N CYS A 112 -11.15 -24.49 -56.97
CA CYS A 112 -12.16 -25.15 -57.84
C CYS A 112 -12.88 -26.33 -57.16
N ASN A 113 -14.20 -26.29 -57.22
CA ASN A 113 -15.17 -27.30 -56.80
C ASN A 113 -14.94 -28.68 -57.45
N ALA A 114 -15.11 -29.75 -56.67
CA ALA A 114 -15.53 -31.04 -57.20
C ALA A 114 -16.50 -31.71 -56.21
N LEU A 115 -17.73 -31.89 -56.68
CA LEU A 115 -18.76 -32.74 -56.10
C LEU A 115 -18.23 -34.16 -55.90
N SER A 116 -18.43 -34.73 -54.72
CA SER A 116 -18.47 -36.18 -54.56
C SER A 116 -19.57 -36.57 -53.57
N ILE A 117 -20.46 -37.43 -54.09
CA ILE A 117 -21.67 -37.96 -53.49
C ILE A 117 -21.31 -39.18 -52.63
N GLY A 118 -21.79 -39.21 -51.39
CA GLY A 118 -22.35 -40.38 -50.72
C GLY A 118 -21.42 -41.44 -50.11
N LYS A 119 -21.39 -41.49 -48.77
CA LYS A 119 -21.59 -42.73 -47.97
C LYS A 119 -22.40 -42.39 -46.70
N PRO A 120 -23.38 -43.21 -46.30
CA PRO A 120 -24.21 -42.92 -45.13
C PRO A 120 -23.52 -43.34 -43.82
N ALA A 121 -23.79 -42.54 -42.80
CA ALA A 121 -23.56 -42.69 -41.36
C ALA A 121 -23.01 -44.03 -40.85
N ASP A 122 -21.77 -44.00 -40.34
CA ASP A 122 -21.45 -44.77 -39.13
C ASP A 122 -22.23 -44.15 -37.96
N GLY A 123 -22.82 -45.02 -37.13
CA GLY A 123 -23.70 -44.66 -36.02
C GLY A 123 -23.10 -43.66 -35.02
N PRO A 124 -23.89 -43.14 -34.06
CA PRO A 124 -23.40 -42.10 -33.15
C PRO A 124 -22.14 -42.60 -32.44
N ALA A 125 -20.99 -42.00 -32.78
CA ALA A 125 -19.76 -42.19 -32.04
C ALA A 125 -20.10 -41.96 -30.56
N LYS A 126 -19.84 -42.95 -29.70
CA LYS A 126 -20.02 -42.78 -28.25
C LYS A 126 -19.35 -41.46 -27.86
N PRO A 127 -20.04 -40.52 -27.19
CA PRO A 127 -19.45 -39.25 -26.84
C PRO A 127 -18.18 -39.54 -26.03
N VAL A 128 -17.03 -39.17 -26.59
CA VAL A 128 -15.75 -39.30 -25.90
C VAL A 128 -15.88 -38.45 -24.66
N THR A 129 -15.97 -39.09 -23.50
CA THR A 129 -16.15 -38.38 -22.24
C THR A 129 -14.85 -37.62 -21.99
N THR A 130 -14.92 -36.30 -21.99
CA THR A 130 -13.78 -35.44 -21.66
C THR A 130 -13.91 -34.98 -20.22
N VAL A 131 -12.78 -34.62 -19.63
CA VAL A 131 -12.70 -34.17 -18.25
C VAL A 131 -12.05 -32.79 -18.23
N GLY A 132 -12.74 -31.84 -17.64
CA GLY A 132 -12.23 -30.50 -17.34
C GLY A 132 -11.50 -30.49 -16.00
N TYR A 133 -10.28 -29.98 -16.00
CA TYR A 133 -9.50 -29.72 -14.79
C TYR A 133 -9.45 -28.20 -14.57
N LEU A 134 -10.24 -27.71 -13.62
CA LEU A 134 -10.33 -26.30 -13.28
C LEU A 134 -9.53 -26.01 -12.02
N ARG A 135 -8.84 -24.88 -12.01
CA ARG A 135 -8.24 -24.31 -10.80
C ARG A 135 -9.12 -23.14 -10.38
N ILE A 136 -9.75 -23.24 -9.21
CA ILE A 136 -10.59 -22.17 -8.70
C ILE A 136 -9.95 -21.47 -7.51
N SER A 137 -10.29 -20.19 -7.35
CA SER A 137 -9.97 -19.39 -6.16
C SER A 137 -11.22 -18.68 -5.70
N ASP A 138 -11.42 -18.63 -4.39
CA ASP A 138 -12.48 -17.85 -3.73
C ASP A 138 -11.92 -16.61 -3.00
N GLY A 139 -10.60 -16.38 -3.10
CA GLY A 139 -9.91 -15.30 -2.42
C GLY A 139 -9.56 -15.54 -0.95
N SER A 140 -10.02 -16.65 -0.34
CA SER A 140 -9.79 -16.93 1.09
C SER A 140 -8.33 -17.31 1.42
N CYS A 141 -7.57 -17.82 0.45
CA CYS A 141 -6.15 -18.13 0.58
C CYS A 141 -5.40 -17.98 -0.76
N ALA A 142 -4.06 -18.01 -0.72
CA ALA A 142 -3.23 -17.98 -1.94
C ALA A 142 -3.32 -19.26 -2.79
N ALA A 143 -3.66 -20.40 -2.17
CA ALA A 143 -3.80 -21.67 -2.85
C ALA A 143 -5.09 -21.73 -3.67
N ASN A 144 -5.05 -22.47 -4.78
CA ASN A 144 -6.23 -22.74 -5.61
C ASN A 144 -6.65 -24.21 -5.41
N LEU A 145 -7.95 -24.50 -5.48
CA LEU A 145 -8.46 -25.87 -5.45
C LEU A 145 -8.52 -26.42 -6.88
N GLN A 146 -8.13 -27.68 -7.08
CA GLN A 146 -8.40 -28.40 -8.32
C GLN A 146 -9.82 -28.94 -8.27
N VAL A 147 -10.61 -28.64 -9.29
CA VAL A 147 -11.94 -29.20 -9.49
C VAL A 147 -11.92 -30.01 -10.78
N VAL A 148 -12.38 -31.25 -10.69
CA VAL A 148 -12.47 -32.20 -11.79
C VAL A 148 -13.92 -32.31 -12.21
N VAL A 149 -14.24 -31.94 -13.45
CA VAL A 149 -15.61 -31.90 -13.98
C VAL A 149 -15.70 -32.81 -15.20
N ASP A 150 -16.55 -33.81 -15.15
CA ASP A 150 -16.86 -34.65 -16.32
C ASP A 150 -17.74 -33.87 -17.31
N SER A 151 -17.50 -34.03 -18.62
CA SER A 151 -18.25 -33.32 -19.67
C SER A 151 -19.76 -33.63 -19.66
N SER A 152 -20.17 -34.71 -18.98
CA SER A 152 -21.59 -35.03 -18.74
C SER A 152 -22.28 -34.10 -17.74
N LEU A 153 -21.55 -33.43 -16.85
CA LEU A 153 -22.11 -32.53 -15.83
C LEU A 153 -22.37 -31.12 -16.35
N HIS A 154 -21.51 -30.63 -17.24
CA HIS A 154 -21.62 -29.28 -17.81
C HIS A 154 -20.80 -29.15 -19.10
N THR A 155 -21.24 -28.26 -20.01
CA THR A 155 -20.47 -27.84 -21.17
C THR A 155 -19.15 -27.19 -20.74
N LEU A 156 -18.02 -27.85 -21.01
CA LEU A 156 -16.70 -27.42 -20.52
C LEU A 156 -16.26 -26.06 -21.10
N SER A 157 -16.56 -25.78 -22.37
CA SER A 157 -16.20 -24.51 -23.03
C SER A 157 -16.78 -23.27 -22.33
N GLN A 158 -17.88 -23.42 -21.59
CA GLN A 158 -18.50 -22.32 -20.83
C GLN A 158 -17.83 -22.08 -19.48
N ILE A 159 -17.25 -23.11 -18.86
CA ILE A 159 -16.72 -23.04 -17.49
C ILE A 159 -15.19 -22.95 -17.44
N LEU A 160 -14.47 -23.38 -18.47
CA LEU A 160 -13.01 -23.32 -18.54
C LEU A 160 -12.39 -21.90 -18.62
N PRO A 161 -13.05 -20.86 -19.20
CA PRO A 161 -12.42 -19.55 -19.33
C PRO A 161 -12.02 -18.92 -17.99
N THR A 162 -10.81 -18.36 -17.92
CA THR A 162 -10.31 -17.65 -16.73
C THR A 162 -11.23 -16.49 -16.36
N GLY A 163 -11.59 -16.39 -15.09
CA GLY A 163 -12.50 -15.40 -14.53
C GLY A 163 -13.94 -15.87 -14.39
N THR A 164 -14.32 -16.97 -15.06
CA THR A 164 -15.66 -17.57 -14.94
C THR A 164 -15.96 -17.94 -13.51
N SER A 165 -17.14 -17.56 -13.03
CA SER A 165 -17.59 -17.85 -11.66
C SER A 165 -18.44 -19.12 -11.65
N ILE A 166 -18.06 -20.07 -10.81
CA ILE A 166 -18.75 -21.36 -10.66
C ILE A 166 -19.01 -21.66 -9.19
N LEU A 167 -20.05 -22.46 -8.95
CA LEU A 167 -20.37 -23.08 -7.67
C LEU A 167 -20.44 -24.59 -7.89
N VAL A 168 -19.69 -25.36 -7.10
CA VAL A 168 -19.48 -26.78 -7.31
C VAL A 168 -19.79 -27.55 -6.03
N GLU A 169 -20.72 -28.48 -6.12
CA GLU A 169 -20.95 -29.52 -5.12
C GLU A 169 -20.18 -30.77 -5.56
N GLY A 170 -19.41 -31.37 -4.65
CA GLY A 170 -18.62 -32.55 -4.97
C GLY A 170 -17.93 -33.17 -3.77
N VAL A 171 -17.13 -34.21 -4.01
CA VAL A 171 -16.42 -34.97 -2.97
C VAL A 171 -14.93 -34.66 -3.03
N ILE A 172 -14.33 -34.36 -1.89
CA ILE A 172 -12.88 -34.17 -1.78
C ILE A 172 -12.20 -35.52 -2.00
N ALA A 173 -11.25 -35.59 -2.93
CA ALA A 173 -10.53 -36.81 -3.27
C ALA A 173 -9.01 -36.58 -3.23
N ILE A 174 -8.26 -37.65 -3.01
CA ILE A 174 -6.82 -37.67 -3.22
C ILE A 174 -6.59 -37.88 -4.73
N PRO A 175 -5.82 -37.01 -5.41
CA PRO A 175 -5.57 -37.16 -6.83
C PRO A 175 -4.97 -38.54 -7.18
N LYS A 176 -5.52 -39.20 -8.19
CA LYS A 176 -5.14 -40.58 -8.59
C LYS A 176 -3.70 -40.68 -9.08
N ALA A 177 -3.17 -39.61 -9.67
CA ALA A 177 -1.78 -39.52 -10.07
C ALA A 177 -1.00 -38.70 -9.03
N PRO A 178 0.19 -39.16 -8.59
CA PRO A 178 1.05 -38.34 -7.73
C PRO A 178 1.36 -37.04 -8.47
N GLY A 179 0.98 -35.92 -7.86
CA GLY A 179 0.99 -34.63 -8.51
C GLY A 179 1.29 -33.50 -7.55
N LYS A 180 1.17 -32.27 -8.05
CA LYS A 180 1.47 -31.04 -7.32
C LYS A 180 0.49 -30.75 -6.16
N TYR A 181 -0.67 -31.39 -6.13
CA TYR A 181 -1.78 -31.03 -5.25
C TYR A 181 -2.07 -32.14 -4.24
N ALA A 182 -2.35 -31.73 -2.99
CA ALA A 182 -2.65 -32.66 -1.91
C ALA A 182 -4.06 -33.27 -2.05
N VAL A 183 -5.01 -32.49 -2.56
CA VAL A 183 -6.41 -32.87 -2.79
C VAL A 183 -6.97 -32.26 -4.08
N GLU A 184 -8.04 -32.85 -4.58
CA GLU A 184 -8.92 -32.32 -5.62
C GLU A 184 -10.39 -32.48 -5.22
N LEU A 185 -11.29 -31.80 -5.93
CA LEU A 185 -12.73 -31.95 -5.79
C LEU A 185 -13.29 -32.64 -7.02
N GLU A 186 -13.78 -33.86 -6.88
CA GLU A 186 -14.55 -34.54 -7.92
C GLU A 186 -15.97 -33.96 -7.92
N ALA A 187 -16.32 -33.22 -8.97
CA ALA A 187 -17.61 -32.54 -9.06
C ALA A 187 -18.75 -33.54 -9.22
N GLU A 188 -19.83 -33.33 -8.47
CA GLU A 188 -21.11 -34.03 -8.63
C GLU A 188 -22.16 -33.10 -9.27
N LYS A 189 -22.10 -31.80 -8.95
CA LYS A 189 -22.93 -30.76 -9.57
C LYS A 189 -22.13 -29.49 -9.80
N VAL A 190 -22.37 -28.85 -10.94
CA VAL A 190 -21.77 -27.56 -11.29
C VAL A 190 -22.87 -26.57 -11.64
N LEU A 191 -22.89 -25.46 -10.92
CA LEU A 191 -23.70 -24.30 -11.25
C LEU A 191 -22.80 -23.24 -11.88
N TYR A 192 -23.08 -22.90 -13.14
CA TYR A 192 -22.48 -21.77 -13.83
C TYR A 192 -23.13 -20.48 -13.34
N VAL A 193 -22.36 -19.66 -12.62
CA VAL A 193 -22.87 -18.45 -11.94
C VAL A 193 -22.72 -17.21 -12.82
N GLY A 194 -21.56 -17.04 -13.46
CA GLY A 194 -21.28 -15.85 -14.26
C GLY A 194 -20.16 -16.08 -15.27
N GLY A 195 -20.46 -15.74 -16.53
CA GLY A 195 -19.55 -15.87 -17.66
C GLY A 195 -18.51 -14.78 -17.77
N VAL A 196 -17.50 -15.06 -18.61
CA VAL A 196 -16.48 -14.09 -18.98
C VAL A 196 -16.23 -14.16 -20.48
N ASP A 197 -16.27 -12.99 -21.13
CA ASP A 197 -15.71 -12.83 -22.47
C ASP A 197 -14.17 -12.82 -22.36
N ALA A 198 -13.55 -13.95 -22.72
CA ALA A 198 -12.13 -14.19 -22.53
C ALA A 198 -11.24 -13.17 -23.27
N ASP A 199 -11.72 -12.63 -24.39
CA ASP A 199 -10.97 -11.68 -25.21
C ASP A 199 -10.97 -10.27 -24.60
N LYS A 200 -12.05 -9.93 -23.87
CA LYS A 200 -12.22 -8.61 -23.22
C LYS A 200 -11.73 -8.58 -21.78
N TYR A 201 -11.68 -9.72 -21.09
CA TYR A 201 -11.32 -9.76 -19.67
C TYR A 201 -9.83 -9.47 -19.45
N PRO A 202 -9.46 -8.38 -18.74
CA PRO A 202 -8.05 -7.96 -18.63
C PRO A 202 -7.16 -8.99 -17.94
N LEU A 203 -7.73 -9.85 -17.08
CA LEU A 203 -7.00 -10.87 -16.32
C LEU A 203 -6.98 -12.26 -16.97
N SER A 204 -7.49 -12.40 -18.20
CA SER A 204 -7.46 -13.68 -18.93
C SER A 204 -6.07 -14.02 -19.48
N LYS A 205 -5.26 -12.99 -19.74
CA LYS A 205 -3.93 -13.07 -20.36
C LYS A 205 -2.85 -13.36 -19.30
N GLY A 206 -1.78 -14.05 -19.70
CA GLY A 206 -0.75 -14.67 -18.87
C GLY A 206 -0.11 -13.85 -17.73
N LEU A 207 1.21 -13.63 -17.77
CA LEU A 207 1.89 -12.92 -16.68
C LEU A 207 1.60 -11.41 -16.77
N LEU A 208 0.89 -10.87 -15.80
CA LEU A 208 0.49 -9.46 -15.76
C LEU A 208 1.49 -8.63 -14.96
N SER A 209 1.90 -7.48 -15.49
CA SER A 209 2.76 -6.53 -14.77
C SER A 209 1.97 -5.76 -13.71
N ARG A 210 2.68 -5.26 -12.68
CA ARG A 210 2.05 -4.42 -11.62
C ARG A 210 1.45 -3.13 -12.20
N ALA A 211 2.15 -2.51 -13.16
CA ALA A 211 1.67 -1.33 -13.87
C ALA A 211 0.35 -1.61 -14.61
N PHE A 212 0.24 -2.75 -15.30
CA PHE A 212 -1.00 -3.16 -15.96
C PHE A 212 -2.14 -3.37 -14.95
N LEU A 213 -1.86 -4.06 -13.84
CA LEU A 213 -2.86 -4.28 -12.79
C LEU A 213 -3.38 -2.97 -12.19
N ARG A 214 -2.53 -1.94 -12.06
CA ARG A 214 -2.94 -0.61 -11.57
C ARG A 214 -3.93 0.11 -12.50
N ALA A 215 -3.96 -0.21 -13.79
CA ALA A 215 -4.95 0.33 -14.72
C ALA A 215 -6.36 -0.27 -14.54
N TYR A 216 -6.47 -1.38 -13.78
CA TYR A 216 -7.75 -2.04 -13.48
C TYR A 216 -7.91 -2.24 -11.97
N PRO A 217 -7.97 -1.15 -11.17
CA PRO A 217 -7.96 -1.23 -9.71
C PRO A 217 -9.15 -2.01 -9.14
N HIS A 218 -10.31 -1.96 -9.79
CA HIS A 218 -11.51 -2.73 -9.41
C HIS A 218 -11.40 -4.25 -9.71
N LEU A 219 -10.55 -4.68 -10.66
CA LEU A 219 -10.37 -6.11 -10.99
C LEU A 219 -9.11 -6.73 -10.40
N ARG A 220 -8.06 -5.93 -10.21
CA ARG A 220 -6.75 -6.43 -9.73
C ARG A 220 -6.79 -7.23 -8.42
N PRO A 221 -7.75 -7.06 -7.47
CA PRO A 221 -7.86 -7.93 -6.30
C PRO A 221 -8.03 -9.42 -6.63
N ARG A 222 -8.48 -9.78 -7.84
CA ARG A 222 -8.58 -11.19 -8.30
C ARG A 222 -7.23 -11.78 -8.73
N ALA A 223 -6.18 -10.96 -8.87
CA ALA A 223 -4.82 -11.43 -9.10
C ALA A 223 -4.21 -11.96 -7.79
N SER A 224 -3.54 -13.11 -7.84
CA SER A 224 -3.03 -13.79 -6.63
C SER A 224 -2.09 -12.92 -5.80
N MET A 225 -1.28 -12.08 -6.44
CA MET A 225 -0.39 -11.13 -5.76
C MET A 225 -1.18 -10.11 -4.94
N VAL A 226 -2.12 -9.40 -5.57
CA VAL A 226 -2.91 -8.36 -4.90
C VAL A 226 -3.80 -8.95 -3.81
N ALA A 227 -4.39 -10.12 -4.05
CA ALA A 227 -5.17 -10.83 -3.03
C ALA A 227 -4.32 -11.19 -1.80
N SER A 228 -3.08 -11.63 -2.00
CA SER A 228 -2.17 -11.97 -0.90
C SER A 228 -1.77 -10.72 -0.11
N ILE A 229 -1.48 -9.62 -0.80
CA ILE A 229 -1.20 -8.32 -0.15
C ILE A 229 -2.40 -7.85 0.66
N ALA A 230 -3.62 -7.96 0.13
CA ALA A 230 -4.84 -7.59 0.84
C ALA A 230 -5.06 -8.41 2.12
N ARG A 231 -4.81 -9.73 2.09
CA ARG A 231 -4.88 -10.60 3.28
C ARG A 231 -3.79 -10.25 4.31
N ILE A 232 -2.56 -10.01 3.87
CA ILE A 232 -1.45 -9.57 4.73
C ILE A 232 -1.79 -8.23 5.39
N ARG A 233 -2.27 -7.24 4.60
CA ARG A 233 -2.71 -5.94 5.12
C ARG A 233 -3.82 -6.09 6.16
N ASN A 234 -4.82 -6.93 5.89
CA ASN A 234 -5.87 -7.23 6.87
C ASN A 234 -5.30 -7.81 8.17
N SER A 235 -4.37 -8.76 8.06
CA SER A 235 -3.71 -9.36 9.22
C SER A 235 -2.89 -8.34 10.01
N LEU A 236 -2.17 -7.44 9.33
CA LEU A 236 -1.44 -6.33 9.96
C LEU A 236 -2.42 -5.41 10.71
N SER A 237 -3.50 -4.98 10.07
CA SER A 237 -4.50 -4.12 10.71
C SER A 237 -5.12 -4.76 11.95
N HIS A 238 -5.46 -6.05 11.87
CA HIS A 238 -5.98 -6.80 13.02
C HIS A 238 -4.94 -6.92 14.14
N SER A 239 -3.70 -7.24 13.78
CA SER A 239 -2.58 -7.38 14.74
C SER A 239 -2.26 -6.07 15.42
N THR A 240 -2.36 -4.94 14.72
CA THR A 240 -2.20 -3.61 15.32
C THR A 240 -3.20 -3.41 16.44
N HIS A 241 -4.49 -3.65 16.18
CA HIS A 241 -5.51 -3.53 17.21
C HIS A 241 -5.26 -4.49 18.37
N GLN A 242 -4.92 -5.74 18.07
CA GLN A 242 -4.63 -6.75 19.09
C GLN A 242 -3.44 -6.34 19.98
N PHE A 243 -2.35 -5.83 19.40
CA PHE A 243 -1.19 -5.37 20.14
C PHE A 243 -1.56 -4.29 21.14
N PHE A 244 -2.16 -3.19 20.66
CA PHE A 244 -2.45 -2.05 21.52
C PHE A 244 -3.50 -2.38 22.58
N GLN A 245 -4.58 -3.08 22.22
CA GLN A 245 -5.63 -3.44 23.19
C GLN A 245 -5.14 -4.46 24.23
N SER A 246 -4.30 -5.41 23.84
CA SER A 246 -3.72 -6.37 24.81
C SER A 246 -2.73 -5.72 25.77
N ASN A 247 -2.19 -4.55 25.41
CA ASN A 247 -1.29 -3.75 26.25
C ASN A 247 -2.03 -2.57 26.93
N GLY A 248 -3.38 -2.60 26.99
CA GLY A 248 -4.18 -1.65 27.75
C GLY A 248 -4.41 -0.29 27.07
N PHE A 249 -4.05 -0.14 25.80
CA PHE A 249 -4.33 1.09 25.05
C PHE A 249 -5.79 1.13 24.58
N LEU A 250 -6.36 2.34 24.56
CA LEU A 250 -7.70 2.56 24.02
C LEU A 250 -7.63 3.14 22.60
N ASN A 251 -8.43 2.56 21.70
CA ASN A 251 -8.61 3.10 20.36
C ASN A 251 -9.53 4.32 20.41
N VAL A 252 -9.10 5.43 19.85
CA VAL A 252 -9.91 6.65 19.78
C VAL A 252 -9.97 7.16 18.35
N GLN A 253 -11.18 7.40 17.86
CA GLN A 253 -11.40 7.97 16.53
C GLN A 253 -11.18 9.47 16.58
N MET A 254 -10.20 9.94 15.83
CA MET A 254 -9.86 11.37 15.76
C MET A 254 -10.49 12.05 14.54
N PRO A 255 -10.73 13.38 14.61
CA PRO A 255 -11.31 14.12 13.48
C PRO A 255 -10.39 14.10 12.26
N ILE A 256 -10.99 13.85 11.09
CA ILE A 256 -10.29 13.91 9.80
C ILE A 256 -10.26 15.35 9.26
N ILE A 257 -11.35 16.10 9.45
CA ILE A 257 -11.42 17.52 9.08
C ILE A 257 -10.85 18.33 10.25
N THR A 258 -9.92 19.24 9.96
CA THR A 258 -9.26 20.10 10.95
C THR A 258 -9.22 21.54 10.48
N THR A 259 -9.30 22.47 11.43
CA THR A 259 -9.06 23.90 11.19
C THR A 259 -7.64 24.29 11.60
N THR A 260 -6.91 23.40 12.27
CA THR A 260 -5.54 23.62 12.72
C THR A 260 -4.55 23.21 11.64
N ASN A 261 -3.77 24.19 11.16
CA ASN A 261 -2.70 23.94 10.20
C ASN A 261 -1.39 23.54 10.90
N LEU A 262 -1.16 22.24 11.04
CA LEU A 262 -0.05 21.63 11.78
C LEU A 262 1.36 21.97 11.26
N ARG A 263 1.48 22.46 10.02
CA ARG A 263 2.77 22.76 9.40
C ARG A 263 2.62 24.02 8.56
N ASN A 264 3.11 25.15 9.09
CA ASN A 264 3.16 26.48 8.48
C ASN A 264 3.72 26.58 7.04
N HIS A 265 4.10 25.46 6.40
CA HIS A 265 4.74 25.43 5.08
C HIS A 265 4.37 24.21 4.22
N LYS A 266 3.53 23.26 4.69
CA LYS A 266 3.08 22.14 3.84
C LYS A 266 1.66 22.42 3.33
N LYS A 267 1.47 22.28 2.01
CA LYS A 267 0.15 22.33 1.38
C LYS A 267 -0.74 21.24 2.01
N MET A 268 -1.95 21.62 2.43
CA MET A 268 -2.99 20.71 2.92
C MET A 268 -4.15 20.70 1.93
N PHE A 269 -4.94 19.63 1.90
CA PHE A 269 -6.17 19.61 1.11
C PHE A 269 -7.24 20.43 1.82
N GLU A 270 -7.70 21.49 1.18
CA GLU A 270 -8.80 22.31 1.67
C GLU A 270 -10.15 21.60 1.47
N VAL A 271 -11.05 21.74 2.44
CA VAL A 271 -12.40 21.20 2.43
C VAL A 271 -13.39 22.35 2.39
N SER A 272 -14.14 22.47 1.30
CA SER A 272 -15.19 23.50 1.15
C SER A 272 -16.39 22.93 0.40
N ILE A 273 -17.59 23.43 0.77
CA ILE A 273 -18.85 23.15 0.08
C ILE A 273 -19.18 24.20 -0.98
N LEU A 274 -18.50 25.34 -0.94
CA LEU A 274 -18.73 26.42 -1.89
C LEU A 274 -18.24 25.92 -3.25
N SER A 275 -19.19 25.66 -4.16
CA SER A 275 -18.84 25.37 -5.55
C SER A 275 -17.99 26.53 -6.02
N SER A 276 -16.80 26.20 -6.48
CA SER A 276 -15.68 27.12 -6.53
C SER A 276 -16.06 28.49 -7.12
N LYS A 277 -15.86 29.56 -6.34
CA LYS A 277 -15.43 30.86 -6.87
C LYS A 277 -14.01 30.73 -7.51
N ALA A 278 -13.66 29.57 -8.08
CA ALA A 278 -12.37 29.32 -8.74
C ALA A 278 -12.23 30.19 -9.98
N ASP A 279 -13.34 30.52 -10.63
CA ASP A 279 -13.33 31.40 -11.81
C ASP A 279 -12.97 32.84 -11.42
N ASP A 280 -13.38 33.31 -10.23
CA ASP A 280 -13.05 34.64 -9.73
C ASP A 280 -11.63 34.72 -9.16
N SER A 281 -11.16 33.69 -8.45
CA SER A 281 -9.79 33.62 -7.91
C SER A 281 -8.73 33.42 -9.01
N LEU A 282 -9.02 32.66 -10.06
CA LEU A 282 -8.17 32.58 -11.26
C LEU A 282 -8.14 33.91 -12.04
N ARG A 283 -9.28 34.62 -12.16
CA ARG A 283 -9.35 35.95 -12.77
C ARG A 283 -8.57 36.99 -11.96
N LEU A 284 -8.68 36.97 -10.63
CA LEU A 284 -7.93 37.86 -9.73
C LEU A 284 -6.43 37.58 -9.76
N ALA A 285 -6.01 36.31 -9.81
CA ALA A 285 -4.61 35.93 -9.96
C ALA A 285 -4.03 36.38 -11.31
N ALA A 286 -4.79 36.25 -12.40
CA ALA A 286 -4.38 36.72 -13.72
C ALA A 286 -4.26 38.26 -13.80
N ILE A 287 -5.16 38.99 -13.14
CA ILE A 287 -5.11 40.46 -13.03
C ILE A 287 -3.89 40.89 -12.20
N ASN A 288 -3.64 40.23 -11.07
CA ASN A 288 -2.49 40.53 -10.20
C ASN A 288 -1.15 40.28 -10.90
N ASP A 289 -1.01 39.20 -11.68
CA ASP A 289 0.23 38.89 -12.40
C ASP A 289 0.54 39.92 -13.50
N GLN A 290 -0.50 40.43 -14.17
CA GLN A 290 -0.37 41.48 -15.18
C GLN A 290 -0.05 42.86 -14.57
N GLU A 291 -0.69 43.22 -13.46
CA GLU A 291 -0.38 44.47 -12.73
C GLU A 291 1.03 44.42 -12.10
N ALA A 292 1.47 43.27 -11.58
CA ALA A 292 2.83 43.08 -11.04
C ALA A 292 3.91 43.23 -12.12
N LYS A 293 3.72 42.61 -13.30
CA LYS A 293 4.62 42.78 -14.46
C LYS A 293 4.69 44.23 -14.94
N THR A 294 3.56 44.93 -14.91
CA THR A 294 3.48 46.36 -15.27
C THR A 294 4.25 47.22 -14.27
N LEU A 295 4.11 46.95 -12.96
CA LEU A 295 4.85 47.65 -11.92
C LEU A 295 6.36 47.41 -12.00
N GLU A 296 6.79 46.17 -12.30
CA GLU A 296 8.20 45.84 -12.47
C GLU A 296 8.82 46.57 -13.69
N THR A 297 8.06 46.66 -14.79
CA THR A 297 8.45 47.42 -15.99
C THR A 297 8.59 48.91 -15.70
N ILE A 298 7.67 49.49 -14.93
CA ILE A 298 7.72 50.90 -14.53
C ILE A 298 8.92 51.15 -13.60
N LYS A 299 9.21 50.26 -12.65
CA LYS A 299 10.39 50.36 -11.76
C LYS A 299 11.70 50.27 -12.54
N ALA A 300 11.77 49.40 -13.55
CA ALA A 300 12.92 49.33 -14.45
C ALA A 300 13.11 50.63 -15.25
N ALA A 301 12.02 51.20 -15.78
CA ALA A 301 12.03 52.47 -16.50
C ALA A 301 12.43 53.66 -15.61
N ILE A 302 11.99 53.68 -14.33
CA ILE A 302 12.42 54.67 -13.33
C ILE A 302 13.94 54.59 -13.12
N LYS A 303 14.48 53.38 -12.95
CA LYS A 303 15.92 53.16 -12.77
C LYS A 303 16.74 53.66 -13.96
N GLU A 304 16.27 53.41 -15.18
CA GLU A 304 16.91 53.89 -16.41
C GLU A 304 16.83 55.42 -16.54
N LYS A 305 15.66 56.02 -16.27
CA LYS A 305 15.48 57.49 -16.27
C LYS A 305 16.37 58.17 -15.22
N SER A 306 16.52 57.60 -14.03
CA SER A 306 17.44 58.10 -12.99
C SER A 306 18.90 58.07 -13.46
N LYS A 307 19.33 56.97 -14.09
CA LYS A 307 20.68 56.85 -14.67
C LYS A 307 20.91 57.91 -15.76
N ARG A 308 19.92 58.14 -16.62
CA ARG A 308 20.00 59.16 -17.68
C ARG A 308 20.14 60.57 -17.11
N ILE A 309 19.47 60.88 -16.01
CA ILE A 309 19.60 62.16 -15.31
C ILE A 309 21.01 62.33 -14.73
N GLU A 310 21.62 61.27 -14.18
CA GLU A 310 23.02 61.34 -13.71
C GLU A 310 24.02 61.59 -14.85
N GLU A 311 23.82 60.97 -16.01
CA GLU A 311 24.63 61.20 -17.21
C GLU A 311 24.49 62.65 -17.72
N LEU A 312 23.27 63.20 -17.73
CA LEU A 312 22.99 64.58 -18.11
C LEU A 312 23.60 65.59 -17.12
N LYS A 313 23.60 65.29 -15.82
CA LYS A 313 24.26 66.10 -14.78
C LYS A 313 25.79 66.13 -14.94
N ARG A 314 26.40 65.03 -15.39
CA ARG A 314 27.87 64.94 -15.58
C ARG A 314 28.38 65.60 -16.86
N SER A 315 27.54 65.75 -17.87
CA SER A 315 27.94 66.20 -19.20
C SER A 315 27.84 67.73 -19.43
N ASN A 316 27.45 68.52 -18.42
CA ASN A 316 27.15 69.97 -18.57
C ASN A 316 26.20 70.29 -19.74
N SER A 317 25.38 69.31 -20.14
CA SER A 317 24.48 69.41 -21.27
C SER A 317 23.25 70.27 -20.94
N ASN A 318 22.58 70.73 -21.99
CA ASN A 318 21.49 71.71 -22.02
C ASN A 318 20.56 71.64 -20.78
N LYS A 319 20.48 72.74 -20.01
CA LYS A 319 19.65 72.84 -18.77
C LYS A 319 18.19 72.47 -19.00
N GLU A 320 17.68 72.74 -20.20
CA GLU A 320 16.31 72.41 -20.59
C GLU A 320 16.08 70.90 -20.68
N ALA A 321 17.04 70.15 -21.22
CA ALA A 321 16.95 68.68 -21.32
C ALA A 321 16.98 68.02 -19.93
N LEU A 322 17.75 68.58 -18.99
CA LEU A 322 17.78 68.10 -17.61
C LEU A 322 16.44 68.34 -16.89
N LEU A 323 15.80 69.49 -17.12
CA LEU A 323 14.52 69.82 -16.52
C LEU A 323 13.40 68.89 -17.01
N THR A 324 13.35 68.62 -18.32
CA THR A 324 12.39 67.69 -18.92
C THR A 324 12.59 66.27 -18.38
N ALA A 325 13.84 65.81 -18.26
CA ALA A 325 14.13 64.49 -17.72
C ALA A 325 13.70 64.35 -16.24
N LEU A 326 13.86 65.40 -15.43
CA LEU A 326 13.40 65.43 -14.03
C LEU A 326 11.88 65.38 -13.93
N GLN A 327 11.15 66.12 -14.77
CA GLN A 327 9.68 66.06 -14.82
C GLN A 327 9.16 64.68 -15.24
N ASP A 328 9.83 64.05 -16.21
CA ASP A 328 9.52 62.69 -16.64
C ASP A 328 9.73 61.65 -15.53
N LEU A 329 10.82 61.77 -14.76
CA LEU A 329 11.07 60.91 -13.61
C LEU A 329 10.00 61.11 -12.53
N GLN A 330 9.59 62.35 -12.28
CA GLN A 330 8.55 62.66 -11.30
C GLN A 330 7.20 62.04 -11.69
N LYS A 331 6.79 62.13 -12.96
CA LYS A 331 5.57 61.49 -13.47
C LYS A 331 5.62 59.96 -13.37
N ALA A 332 6.79 59.36 -13.67
CA ALA A 332 6.97 57.91 -13.56
C ALA A 332 6.88 57.42 -12.10
N ASN A 333 7.45 58.17 -11.15
CA ASN A 333 7.36 57.87 -9.72
C ASN A 333 5.93 58.00 -9.19
N GLU A 334 5.19 59.04 -9.62
CA GLU A 334 3.79 59.23 -9.24
C GLU A 334 2.92 58.07 -9.73
N LEU A 335 3.12 57.63 -10.98
CA LEU A 335 2.42 56.47 -11.54
C LEU A 335 2.74 55.18 -10.78
N ALA A 336 4.01 54.96 -10.42
CA ALA A 336 4.41 53.81 -9.61
C ALA A 336 3.73 53.82 -8.24
N HIS A 337 3.71 54.98 -7.57
CA HIS A 337 3.07 55.12 -6.26
C HIS A 337 1.56 54.88 -6.30
N GLN A 338 0.86 55.37 -7.34
CA GLN A 338 -0.57 55.12 -7.55
C GLN A 338 -0.87 53.63 -7.78
N LEU A 339 -0.04 52.94 -8.57
CA LEU A 339 -0.18 51.51 -8.80
C LEU A 339 0.16 50.68 -7.55
N GLU A 340 1.15 51.08 -6.76
CA GLU A 340 1.49 50.43 -5.48
C GLU A 340 0.36 50.58 -4.45
N HIS A 341 -0.24 51.76 -4.34
CA HIS A 341 -1.36 51.99 -3.43
C HIS A 341 -2.61 51.21 -3.86
N LYS A 342 -2.87 51.12 -5.17
CA LYS A 342 -3.96 50.31 -5.73
C LYS A 342 -3.73 48.81 -5.52
N HIS A 343 -2.52 48.32 -5.76
CA HIS A 343 -2.11 46.92 -5.53
C HIS A 343 -2.20 46.55 -4.04
N THR A 344 -1.76 47.44 -3.14
CA THR A 344 -1.86 47.24 -1.68
C THR A 344 -3.33 47.22 -1.22
N SER A 345 -4.17 48.13 -1.73
CA SER A 345 -5.60 48.17 -1.42
C SER A 345 -6.35 46.92 -1.90
N ILE A 346 -6.02 46.40 -3.10
CA ILE A 346 -6.57 45.15 -3.64
C ILE A 346 -6.09 43.95 -2.81
N LEU A 347 -4.78 43.84 -2.49
CA LEU A 347 -4.28 42.79 -1.59
C LEU A 347 -4.99 42.82 -0.23
N THR A 348 -5.22 44.00 0.33
CA THR A 348 -5.89 44.15 1.64
C THR A 348 -7.37 43.77 1.56
N LYS A 349 -8.03 43.96 0.40
CA LYS A 349 -9.40 43.48 0.14
C LYS A 349 -9.47 41.97 -0.13
N THR A 350 -8.44 41.40 -0.76
CA THR A 350 -8.36 39.96 -1.08
C THR A 350 -7.93 39.12 0.13
N ILE A 351 -7.18 39.68 1.10
CA ILE A 351 -6.70 38.95 2.29
C ILE A 351 -7.78 38.79 3.38
N LYS A 352 -8.88 39.55 3.31
CA LYS A 352 -10.08 39.29 4.14
C LYS A 352 -11.11 38.52 3.32
N GLU A 353 -10.75 37.31 2.89
CA GLU A 353 -11.75 36.35 2.45
C GLU A 353 -12.71 36.13 3.63
N ASP A 354 -13.95 36.54 3.45
CA ASP A 354 -14.99 36.34 4.45
C ASP A 354 -15.38 34.86 4.45
N PHE A 355 -14.69 34.08 5.28
CA PHE A 355 -14.96 32.66 5.46
C PHE A 355 -16.26 32.40 6.26
N SER A 356 -17.05 33.43 6.60
CA SER A 356 -18.35 33.23 7.24
C SER A 356 -19.32 32.42 6.37
N GLU A 357 -19.17 32.49 5.04
CA GLU A 357 -19.95 31.69 4.08
C GLU A 357 -19.46 30.24 3.96
N ASN A 358 -18.27 29.88 4.48
CA ASN A 358 -17.82 28.49 4.49
C ASN A 358 -18.67 27.66 5.47
N PHE A 359 -18.82 26.36 5.19
CA PHE A 359 -19.60 25.45 6.03
C PHE A 359 -19.23 25.50 7.53
N PHE A 360 -17.94 25.67 7.83
CA PHE A 360 -17.42 25.71 9.20
C PHE A 360 -17.24 27.15 9.76
N GLY A 361 -17.68 28.18 9.02
CA GLY A 361 -17.46 29.59 9.35
C GLY A 361 -15.98 30.02 9.38
N ARG A 362 -15.09 29.15 8.89
CA ARG A 362 -13.64 29.34 8.75
C ARG A 362 -13.09 28.34 7.72
N GLN A 363 -11.81 28.47 7.38
CA GLN A 363 -11.13 27.51 6.50
C GLN A 363 -10.92 26.16 7.22
N ALA A 364 -11.11 25.07 6.48
CA ALA A 364 -10.98 23.71 6.99
C ALA A 364 -10.19 22.84 6.01
N TYR A 365 -9.51 21.82 6.54
CA TYR A 365 -8.58 20.99 5.79
C TYR A 365 -8.74 19.51 6.14
N LEU A 366 -8.27 18.63 5.26
CA LEU A 366 -8.03 17.23 5.61
C LEU A 366 -6.73 17.10 6.41
N SER A 367 -6.81 16.40 7.52
CA SER A 367 -5.71 16.28 8.46
C SER A 367 -4.55 15.44 7.92
N SER A 368 -3.33 15.93 8.13
CA SER A 368 -2.10 15.17 7.83
C SER A 368 -1.59 14.32 9.00
N SER A 369 -2.18 14.52 10.19
CA SER A 369 -1.88 13.80 11.43
C SER A 369 -2.95 14.14 12.47
N THR A 370 -3.42 13.15 13.19
CA THR A 370 -4.40 13.32 14.28
C THR A 370 -3.75 13.53 15.64
N GLN A 371 -2.42 13.59 15.69
CA GLN A 371 -1.64 13.53 16.92
C GLN A 371 -2.00 14.61 17.95
N LEU A 372 -2.19 15.87 17.54
CA LEU A 372 -2.53 16.93 18.52
C LEU A 372 -3.86 16.65 19.23
N HIS A 373 -4.85 16.09 18.50
CA HIS A 373 -6.12 15.71 19.11
C HIS A 373 -5.95 14.49 20.00
N LEU A 374 -5.11 13.53 19.59
CA LEU A 374 -4.84 12.32 20.35
C LEU A 374 -4.19 12.62 21.71
N GLU A 375 -3.34 13.66 21.78
CA GLU A 375 -2.74 14.14 23.04
C GLU A 375 -3.79 14.52 24.09
N SER A 376 -4.92 15.12 23.69
CA SER A 376 -6.01 15.45 24.63
C SER A 376 -6.60 14.21 25.32
N TYR A 377 -6.71 13.11 24.57
CA TYR A 377 -7.19 11.83 25.07
C TYR A 377 -6.13 11.12 25.90
N ALA A 378 -4.85 11.19 25.52
CA ALA A 378 -3.76 10.63 26.33
C ALA A 378 -3.73 11.25 27.73
N CYS A 379 -3.89 12.58 27.83
CA CYS A 379 -3.99 13.27 29.12
C CYS A 379 -5.18 12.82 29.99
N SER A 380 -6.18 12.16 29.41
CA SER A 380 -7.39 11.71 30.12
C SER A 380 -7.44 10.19 30.35
N LEU A 381 -6.90 9.41 29.42
CA LEU A 381 -7.04 7.95 29.34
C LEU A 381 -5.70 7.21 29.46
N SER A 382 -4.63 7.92 29.79
CA SER A 382 -3.26 7.42 29.89
C SER A 382 -2.66 7.00 28.54
N CYS A 383 -3.09 5.88 27.96
CA CYS A 383 -2.48 5.30 26.76
C CYS A 383 -3.53 5.12 25.67
N VAL A 384 -3.35 5.79 24.53
CA VAL A 384 -4.33 5.79 23.44
C VAL A 384 -3.67 5.61 22.09
N TYR A 385 -4.44 5.11 21.13
CA TYR A 385 -4.03 5.10 19.73
C TYR A 385 -5.20 5.43 18.81
N SER A 386 -4.88 5.97 17.64
CA SER A 386 -5.80 6.20 16.52
C SER A 386 -5.30 5.40 15.32
N PHE A 387 -6.23 4.83 14.56
CA PHE A 387 -5.92 4.16 13.31
C PHE A 387 -6.89 4.67 12.24
N GLY A 388 -6.38 5.54 11.36
CA GLY A 388 -7.22 6.23 10.39
C GLY A 388 -6.47 6.76 9.19
N PRO A 389 -7.20 7.35 8.23
CA PRO A 389 -6.61 7.97 7.05
C PRO A 389 -5.95 9.30 7.41
N THR A 390 -4.85 9.60 6.72
CA THR A 390 -4.16 10.89 6.74
C THR A 390 -3.90 11.36 5.33
N PHE A 391 -3.89 12.69 5.16
CA PHE A 391 -3.82 13.31 3.85
C PHE A 391 -2.62 14.25 3.75
N GLN A 392 -1.90 14.19 2.64
CA GLN A 392 -0.72 15.01 2.43
C GLN A 392 -0.58 15.45 0.98
N VAL A 393 -0.19 16.70 0.78
CA VAL A 393 0.16 17.23 -0.54
C VAL A 393 1.68 17.27 -0.62
N GLU A 394 2.27 16.20 -1.15
CA GLU A 394 3.72 16.18 -1.40
C GLU A 394 4.02 16.42 -2.88
N ASP A 395 4.90 17.39 -3.13
CA ASP A 395 5.53 17.60 -4.42
C ASP A 395 6.69 16.59 -4.56
N GLY A 396 6.38 15.32 -4.86
CA GLY A 396 7.34 14.21 -4.89
C GLY A 396 7.11 13.19 -6.00
N GLN A 397 7.98 12.17 -6.07
CA GLN A 397 7.87 11.08 -7.05
C GLN A 397 6.58 10.25 -6.79
N PRO A 398 5.69 10.09 -7.80
CA PRO A 398 4.38 9.43 -7.62
C PRO A 398 4.42 7.96 -7.16
N SER A 399 5.57 7.28 -7.30
CA SER A 399 5.76 5.88 -6.85
C SER A 399 6.09 5.76 -5.37
N LYS A 400 6.36 6.88 -4.69
CA LYS A 400 6.90 6.91 -3.32
C LYS A 400 6.06 7.73 -2.35
N SER A 401 5.06 8.47 -2.83
CA SER A 401 4.18 9.26 -1.98
C SER A 401 2.72 9.06 -2.39
N LEU A 402 1.86 8.93 -1.38
CA LEU A 402 0.41 8.89 -1.54
C LEU A 402 -0.18 10.19 -1.00
N ALA A 403 -1.23 10.66 -1.66
CA ALA A 403 -2.05 11.77 -1.19
C ALA A 403 -2.97 11.37 -0.03
N GLU A 404 -3.34 10.09 0.02
CA GLU A 404 -4.16 9.46 1.06
C GLU A 404 -3.46 8.17 1.52
N SER A 405 -3.17 8.08 2.82
CA SER A 405 -2.50 6.92 3.44
C SER A 405 -3.11 6.60 4.80
N TRP A 406 -2.84 5.41 5.31
CA TRP A 406 -3.33 4.98 6.62
C TRP A 406 -2.20 4.98 7.63
N LYS A 407 -2.44 5.61 8.79
CA LYS A 407 -1.47 5.66 9.89
C LYS A 407 -2.05 5.15 11.18
N VAL A 408 -1.17 4.55 11.97
CA VAL A 408 -1.40 4.28 13.38
C VAL A 408 -0.65 5.36 14.16
N GLU A 409 -1.36 6.13 14.95
CA GLU A 409 -0.79 7.16 15.81
C GLU A 409 -1.04 6.80 17.26
N VAL A 410 -0.02 6.90 18.10
CA VAL A 410 0.00 6.38 19.46
C VAL A 410 0.49 7.48 20.37
N GLU A 411 -0.13 7.63 21.54
CA GLU A 411 0.26 8.61 22.53
C GLU A 411 0.15 8.02 23.95
N LEU A 412 1.19 8.20 24.75
CA LEU A 412 1.36 7.65 26.09
C LEU A 412 1.60 8.78 27.09
N ALA A 413 0.68 8.97 28.03
CA ALA A 413 0.88 9.84 29.18
C ALA A 413 1.88 9.24 30.16
N PHE A 414 2.55 10.11 30.93
CA PHE A 414 3.60 9.76 31.88
C PHE A 414 4.79 9.00 31.26
N ALA A 415 5.03 9.21 29.96
CA ALA A 415 6.04 8.49 29.19
C ALA A 415 7.14 9.42 28.66
N ARG A 416 8.39 8.96 28.77
CA ARG A 416 9.57 9.60 28.18
C ARG A 416 9.81 9.09 26.77
N LEU A 417 10.74 9.75 26.07
CA LEU A 417 11.18 9.35 24.73
C LEU A 417 11.54 7.85 24.63
N GLU A 418 12.24 7.33 25.65
CA GLU A 418 12.65 5.93 25.71
C GLU A 418 11.48 4.96 25.75
N ASP A 419 10.44 5.29 26.51
CA ASP A 419 9.23 4.46 26.62
C ASP A 419 8.51 4.35 25.27
N ALA A 420 8.43 5.47 24.53
CA ALA A 420 7.87 5.49 23.19
C ALA A 420 8.74 4.71 22.18
N MET A 421 10.07 4.79 22.28
CA MET A 421 10.98 3.98 21.44
C MET A 421 10.82 2.48 21.71
N ASN A 422 10.73 2.08 22.98
CA ASN A 422 10.51 0.68 23.38
C ASN A 422 9.15 0.18 22.87
N CYS A 423 8.08 0.96 23.07
CA CYS A 423 6.75 0.61 22.59
C CYS A 423 6.71 0.46 21.06
N ALA A 424 7.39 1.33 20.32
CA ALA A 424 7.45 1.25 18.86
C ALA A 424 8.25 0.04 18.37
N GLU A 425 9.36 -0.30 19.05
CA GLU A 425 10.15 -1.50 18.78
C GLU A 425 9.33 -2.79 19.03
N ASP A 426 8.66 -2.88 20.17
CA ASP A 426 7.79 -4.03 20.53
C ASP A 426 6.62 -4.16 19.57
N PHE A 427 6.01 -3.04 19.17
CA PHE A 427 4.92 -3.02 18.19
C PHE A 427 5.37 -3.61 16.84
N LEU A 428 6.49 -3.16 16.28
CA LEU A 428 6.99 -3.68 15.00
C LEU A 428 7.40 -5.15 15.09
N ARG A 429 8.03 -5.57 16.20
CA ARG A 429 8.36 -6.97 16.46
C ARG A 429 7.12 -7.85 16.54
N TYR A 430 6.10 -7.39 17.25
CA TYR A 430 4.82 -8.09 17.36
C TYR A 430 4.17 -8.31 15.99
N LEU A 431 4.10 -7.26 15.16
CA LEU A 431 3.57 -7.38 13.80
C LEU A 431 4.33 -8.41 12.96
N CYS A 432 5.66 -8.44 13.09
CA CYS A 432 6.50 -9.41 12.38
C CYS A 432 6.20 -10.85 12.79
N HIS A 433 6.09 -11.12 14.09
CA HIS A 433 5.72 -12.45 14.59
C HIS A 433 4.31 -12.85 14.15
N SER A 434 3.34 -11.95 14.29
CA SER A 434 1.95 -12.21 13.91
C SER A 434 1.80 -12.56 12.43
N ILE A 435 2.54 -11.89 11.52
CA ILE A 435 2.45 -12.20 10.09
C ILE A 435 3.04 -13.56 9.74
N ILE A 436 4.13 -13.97 10.40
CA ILE A 436 4.71 -15.31 10.21
C ILE A 436 3.73 -16.39 10.67
N GLU A 437 3.04 -16.16 11.78
CA GLU A 437 2.09 -17.09 12.38
C GLU A 437 0.77 -17.18 11.58
N HIS A 438 0.16 -16.03 11.27
CA HIS A 438 -1.20 -15.97 10.74
C HIS A 438 -1.27 -15.97 9.20
N CYS A 439 -0.19 -15.58 8.51
CA CYS A 439 -0.14 -15.47 7.04
C CYS A 439 0.93 -16.38 6.35
N PRO A 440 1.21 -17.61 6.81
CA PRO A 440 2.36 -18.38 6.32
C PRO A 440 2.28 -18.69 4.81
N HIS A 441 1.09 -19.00 4.30
CA HIS A 441 0.90 -19.30 2.88
C HIS A 441 1.03 -18.07 1.98
N ASP A 442 0.54 -16.92 2.44
CA ASP A 442 0.68 -15.65 1.72
C ASP A 442 2.14 -15.19 1.73
N MET A 443 2.81 -15.30 2.86
CA MET A 443 4.24 -15.02 2.96
C MET A 443 5.08 -15.95 2.08
N GLN A 444 4.74 -17.24 2.02
CA GLN A 444 5.38 -18.18 1.11
C GLN A 444 5.16 -17.82 -0.36
N PHE A 445 4.00 -17.25 -0.71
CA PHE A 445 3.74 -16.72 -2.04
C PHE A 445 4.62 -15.49 -2.32
N MET A 446 4.71 -14.54 -1.38
CA MET A 446 5.55 -13.34 -1.52
C MET A 446 7.03 -13.71 -1.67
N TYR A 447 7.52 -14.66 -0.88
CA TYR A 447 8.87 -15.22 -1.01
C TYR A 447 9.17 -15.74 -2.42
N LYS A 448 8.23 -16.49 -3.01
CA LYS A 448 8.43 -17.11 -4.33
C LYS A 448 8.29 -16.14 -5.51
N ARG A 449 7.54 -15.05 -5.33
CA ARG A 449 7.08 -14.21 -6.45
C ARG A 449 7.59 -12.77 -6.43
N ILE A 450 7.96 -12.25 -5.26
CA ILE A 450 8.31 -10.84 -5.07
C ILE A 450 9.74 -10.71 -4.54
N ASP A 451 9.99 -11.25 -3.36
CA ASP A 451 11.25 -11.04 -2.65
C ASP A 451 11.61 -12.30 -1.86
N ASN A 452 12.61 -13.05 -2.33
CA ASN A 452 13.07 -14.28 -1.69
C ASN A 452 13.79 -14.04 -0.35
N LYS A 453 13.95 -12.79 0.09
CA LYS A 453 14.50 -12.43 1.41
C LYS A 453 13.44 -11.89 2.38
N CYS A 454 12.17 -11.79 1.98
CA CYS A 454 11.15 -11.14 2.81
C CYS A 454 10.91 -11.87 4.14
N ILE A 455 10.83 -13.20 4.13
CA ILE A 455 10.63 -14.00 5.35
C ILE A 455 11.82 -13.86 6.30
N ASP A 456 13.04 -13.93 5.79
CA ASP A 456 14.25 -13.82 6.61
C ASP A 456 14.37 -12.41 7.23
N ARG A 457 14.01 -11.37 6.47
CA ARG A 457 13.96 -9.99 6.96
C ARG A 457 12.95 -9.80 8.09
N ILE A 458 11.74 -10.34 7.96
CA ILE A 458 10.71 -10.26 9.02
C ILE A 458 11.16 -11.03 10.26
N LYS A 459 11.73 -12.22 10.09
CA LYS A 459 12.28 -13.00 11.21
C LYS A 459 13.38 -12.24 11.94
N SER A 460 14.33 -11.67 11.19
CA SER A 460 15.42 -10.86 11.74
C SER A 460 14.93 -9.63 12.50
N MET A 461 13.94 -8.92 11.95
CA MET A 461 13.27 -7.78 12.61
C MET A 461 12.55 -8.19 13.90
N GLY A 462 11.89 -9.35 13.91
CA GLY A 462 11.20 -9.86 15.10
C GLY A 462 12.13 -10.28 16.23
N SER A 463 13.34 -10.77 15.91
CA SER A 463 14.25 -11.37 16.91
C SER A 463 15.39 -10.46 17.36
N SER A 464 15.88 -9.55 16.52
CA SER A 464 17.11 -8.78 16.78
C SER A 464 16.83 -7.43 17.44
N PRO A 465 17.59 -7.02 18.49
CA PRO A 465 17.38 -5.70 19.10
C PRO A 465 17.77 -4.62 18.11
N PHE A 466 17.03 -3.51 18.11
CA PHE A 466 17.30 -2.41 17.18
C PHE A 466 18.55 -1.65 17.62
N ALA A 467 19.38 -1.23 16.65
CA ALA A 467 20.47 -0.32 16.95
C ALA A 467 19.90 1.03 17.38
N ARG A 468 20.49 1.70 18.36
CA ARG A 468 20.07 3.02 18.82
C ARG A 468 21.24 3.98 18.72
N ILE A 469 21.08 5.05 17.96
CA ILE A 469 22.08 6.09 17.77
C ILE A 469 21.44 7.47 17.83
N SER A 470 22.15 8.44 18.36
CA SER A 470 21.77 9.84 18.24
C SER A 470 21.96 10.32 16.80
N TYR A 471 21.25 11.38 16.41
CA TYR A 471 21.45 12.04 15.12
C TYR A 471 22.91 12.51 14.94
N THR A 472 23.54 13.02 16.00
CA THR A 472 24.93 13.47 15.96
C THR A 472 25.87 12.31 15.64
N GLU A 473 25.72 11.17 16.30
CA GLU A 473 26.49 9.95 15.97
C GLU A 473 26.21 9.47 14.55
N ALA A 474 24.96 9.54 14.09
CA ALA A 474 24.61 9.18 12.71
C ALA A 474 25.37 10.04 11.69
N VAL A 475 25.41 11.37 11.89
CA VAL A 475 26.19 12.29 11.03
C VAL A 475 27.68 11.99 11.08
N GLU A 476 28.24 11.72 12.26
CA GLU A 476 29.66 11.35 12.41
C GLU A 476 30.01 10.06 11.68
N ILE A 477 29.15 9.04 11.78
CA ILE A 477 29.31 7.76 11.09
C ILE A 477 29.26 7.97 9.56
N LEU A 478 28.27 8.71 9.07
CA LEU A 478 28.13 9.02 7.65
C LEU A 478 29.37 9.79 7.14
N ASN A 479 29.83 10.79 7.88
CA ASN A 479 31.01 11.59 7.51
C ASN A 479 32.34 10.82 7.50
N LYS A 480 32.40 9.62 8.11
CA LYS A 480 33.55 8.70 7.97
C LYS A 480 33.49 7.88 6.69
N ARG A 481 32.30 7.74 6.09
CA ARG A 481 32.04 6.87 4.93
C ARG A 481 32.05 7.63 3.60
N PHE A 482 31.59 8.88 3.59
CA PHE A 482 31.43 9.70 2.39
C PHE A 482 32.54 10.74 2.22
N GLU A 483 32.89 11.02 0.97
CA GLU A 483 33.76 12.16 0.61
C GLU A 483 33.03 13.50 0.77
N GLU A 484 31.76 13.56 0.37
CA GLU A 484 30.87 14.70 0.64
C GLU A 484 30.32 14.60 2.06
N LYS A 485 30.61 15.60 2.89
CA LYS A 485 30.22 15.59 4.29
C LYS A 485 28.78 16.04 4.47
N VAL A 486 28.02 15.26 5.23
CA VAL A 486 26.72 15.64 5.77
C VAL A 486 26.93 16.72 6.83
N GLU A 487 26.34 17.89 6.58
CA GLU A 487 26.36 19.00 7.52
C GLU A 487 25.39 18.75 8.69
N TRP A 488 25.86 18.96 9.92
CA TRP A 488 25.02 18.84 11.10
C TRP A 488 23.88 19.87 11.08
N GLY A 489 22.65 19.44 11.34
CA GLY A 489 21.45 20.28 11.26
C GLY A 489 20.62 20.03 10.01
N THR A 490 21.18 19.35 9.00
CA THR A 490 20.46 18.95 7.79
C THR A 490 19.57 17.73 8.02
N ILE A 491 18.47 17.62 7.28
CA ILE A 491 17.62 16.44 7.29
C ILE A 491 18.36 15.30 6.59
N LEU A 492 18.48 14.15 7.26
CA LEU A 492 19.07 12.96 6.63
C LEU A 492 18.22 12.54 5.43
N SER A 493 18.88 12.36 4.28
CA SER A 493 18.23 11.85 3.08
C SER A 493 17.87 10.38 3.25
N ARG A 494 16.95 9.88 2.42
CA ARG A 494 16.61 8.45 2.39
C ARG A 494 17.84 7.57 2.12
N GLU A 495 18.78 8.07 1.33
CA GLU A 495 20.04 7.36 1.03
C GLU A 495 20.91 7.24 2.28
N HIS A 496 21.05 8.33 3.05
CA HIS A 496 21.78 8.30 4.33
C HIS A 496 21.13 7.32 5.32
N GLU A 497 19.80 7.37 5.45
CA GLU A 497 19.03 6.47 6.31
C GLU A 497 19.19 5.00 5.88
N SER A 498 19.09 4.72 4.58
CA SER A 498 19.28 3.38 4.03
C SER A 498 20.70 2.86 4.30
N ILE A 499 21.75 3.65 4.12
CA ILE A 499 23.12 3.20 4.35
C ILE A 499 23.37 2.84 5.82
N LEU A 500 22.81 3.61 6.75
CA LEU A 500 22.86 3.26 8.17
C LEU A 500 22.19 1.88 8.43
N ALA A 501 20.96 1.68 7.95
CA ALA A 501 20.21 0.47 8.25
C ALA A 501 20.67 -0.76 7.44
N ASP A 502 20.93 -0.60 6.15
CA ASP A 502 21.22 -1.66 5.19
C ASP A 502 22.71 -2.09 5.22
N GLU A 503 23.64 -1.14 5.23
CA GLU A 503 25.08 -1.43 5.06
C GLU A 503 25.84 -1.46 6.39
N ILE A 504 25.59 -0.48 7.27
CA ILE A 504 26.41 -0.29 8.48
C ILE A 504 25.92 -1.21 9.61
N TYR A 505 24.62 -1.16 9.91
CA TYR A 505 24.06 -1.95 11.01
C TYR A 505 23.51 -3.30 10.54
N GLY A 506 23.05 -3.41 9.30
CA GLY A 506 22.41 -4.63 8.76
C GLY A 506 21.13 -5.03 9.51
N ARG A 507 20.54 -4.09 10.28
CA ARG A 507 19.37 -4.29 11.14
C ARG A 507 18.66 -2.94 11.35
N PRO A 508 17.44 -2.93 11.89
CA PRO A 508 16.71 -1.69 12.14
C PRO A 508 17.48 -0.75 13.08
N VAL A 509 17.39 0.54 12.79
CA VAL A 509 18.10 1.60 13.51
C VAL A 509 17.09 2.64 14.00
N ILE A 510 17.13 2.93 15.30
CA ILE A 510 16.44 4.05 15.92
C ILE A 510 17.41 5.22 15.96
N ILE A 511 17.10 6.27 15.20
CA ILE A 511 17.87 7.52 15.19
C ILE A 511 17.12 8.53 16.06
N TYR A 512 17.71 8.95 17.18
CA TYR A 512 17.07 9.85 18.15
C TYR A 512 17.80 11.19 18.33
N ASP A 513 17.18 12.15 19.02
CA ASP A 513 17.71 13.49 19.29
C ASP A 513 18.04 14.31 18.04
N HIS A 514 17.01 14.53 17.22
CA HIS A 514 17.13 15.26 15.94
C HIS A 514 17.30 16.78 16.13
N PRO A 515 17.88 17.50 15.14
CA PRO A 515 17.99 18.96 15.17
C PRO A 515 16.62 19.63 15.29
N LYS A 516 16.51 20.60 16.21
CA LYS A 516 15.23 21.26 16.51
C LYS A 516 14.58 21.92 15.29
N ASP A 517 15.38 22.49 14.39
CA ASP A 517 14.89 23.29 13.28
C ASP A 517 14.29 22.42 12.15
N SER A 518 14.59 21.12 12.16
CA SER A 518 14.05 20.16 11.19
C SER A 518 12.75 19.46 11.63
N LYS A 519 12.29 19.74 12.86
CA LYS A 519 11.23 18.97 13.52
C LYS A 519 10.07 19.87 14.00
N PRO A 520 8.84 19.33 14.12
CA PRO A 520 7.67 20.09 14.56
C PRO A 520 7.82 20.82 15.91
N PHE A 521 7.06 21.90 16.05
CA PHE A 521 7.11 22.82 17.21
C PHE A 521 6.76 22.14 18.54
N TYR A 522 5.88 21.14 18.51
CA TYR A 522 5.34 20.47 19.70
C TYR A 522 6.30 19.45 20.33
N LEU A 523 7.46 19.19 19.74
CA LEU A 523 8.44 18.24 20.28
C LEU A 523 9.30 18.89 21.35
N ARG A 524 9.59 18.15 22.42
CA ARG A 524 10.34 18.66 23.57
C ARG A 524 11.75 19.09 23.17
N VAL A 525 12.10 20.34 23.45
CA VAL A 525 13.47 20.86 23.25
C VAL A 525 14.36 20.34 24.38
N ARG A 526 15.52 19.78 24.01
CA ARG A 526 16.49 19.26 24.98
C ARG A 526 17.27 20.41 25.64
N ASP A 527 17.98 20.07 26.71
CA ASP A 527 18.73 21.04 27.52
C ASP A 527 19.96 21.60 26.77
N ASP A 528 20.36 21.00 25.65
CA ASP A 528 21.38 21.52 24.74
C ASP A 528 20.88 22.69 23.86
N PHE A 529 19.57 22.95 23.87
CA PHE A 529 18.86 23.95 23.04
C PHE A 529 19.09 23.83 21.53
N LYS A 530 19.64 22.70 21.07
CA LYS A 530 20.00 22.41 19.68
C LYS A 530 19.16 21.26 19.12
N THR A 531 18.84 20.27 19.95
CA THR A 531 18.10 19.07 19.56
C THR A 531 16.72 19.01 20.20
N VAL A 532 15.89 18.12 19.67
CA VAL A 532 14.58 17.78 20.22
C VAL A 532 14.49 16.30 20.51
N SER A 533 13.70 15.95 21.51
CA SER A 533 13.41 14.56 21.89
C SER A 533 12.50 13.91 20.85
N ALA A 534 13.08 13.54 19.71
CA ALA A 534 12.42 12.91 18.58
C ALA A 534 13.19 11.64 18.20
N PHE A 535 12.49 10.68 17.59
CA PHE A 535 13.12 9.49 17.04
C PHE A 535 12.47 9.09 15.71
N ASP A 536 13.26 8.47 14.85
CA ASP A 536 12.80 7.81 13.64
C ASP A 536 13.29 6.35 13.67
N ILE A 537 12.46 5.37 13.31
CA ILE A 537 12.88 3.97 13.14
C ILE A 537 13.05 3.68 11.65
N ILE A 538 14.27 3.37 11.25
CA ILE A 538 14.64 3.03 9.89
C ILE A 538 14.82 1.52 9.79
N ALA A 539 14.05 0.90 8.90
CA ALA A 539 14.16 -0.53 8.61
C ALA A 539 14.94 -0.77 7.31
N PRO A 540 15.80 -1.81 7.26
CA PRO A 540 16.47 -2.22 6.04
C PRO A 540 15.49 -2.41 4.87
N LYS A 541 15.89 -1.97 3.67
CA LYS A 541 15.13 -1.96 2.40
C LYS A 541 13.87 -1.10 2.36
N ALA A 542 13.16 -0.94 3.48
CA ALA A 542 11.92 -0.16 3.54
C ALA A 542 12.15 1.33 3.79
N GLY A 543 13.20 1.67 4.55
CA GLY A 543 13.43 3.03 5.04
C GLY A 543 12.65 3.31 6.32
N LYS A 544 12.22 4.55 6.50
CA LYS A 544 11.53 5.03 7.71
C LYS A 544 10.15 4.39 7.87
N LEU A 545 9.95 3.66 8.96
CA LEU A 545 8.67 3.02 9.30
C LEU A 545 7.90 3.78 10.40
N VAL A 546 8.63 4.36 11.35
CA VAL A 546 8.06 5.03 12.52
C VAL A 546 8.71 6.38 12.71
N GLN A 547 7.90 7.36 13.11
CA GLN A 547 8.36 8.67 13.55
C GLN A 547 7.67 9.01 14.87
N GLY A 548 8.43 9.44 15.87
CA GLY A 548 7.89 9.77 17.16
C GLY A 548 8.70 10.78 17.92
N GLY A 549 8.24 11.08 19.12
CA GLY A 549 8.95 11.96 20.02
C GLY A 549 8.16 12.30 21.26
N GLN A 550 8.90 12.82 22.23
CA GLN A 550 8.36 13.36 23.45
C GLN A 550 7.79 14.76 23.19
N LYS A 551 6.63 15.05 23.76
CA LYS A 551 5.95 16.33 23.57
C LYS A 551 6.45 17.37 24.55
N GLU A 552 6.43 18.62 24.12
CA GLU A 552 6.81 19.76 24.96
C GLU A 552 5.70 20.04 25.96
N GLU A 553 5.92 19.61 27.20
CA GLU A 553 5.02 19.80 28.34
C GLU A 553 5.14 21.21 28.94
N ARG A 554 6.26 21.89 28.73
CA ARG A 554 6.53 23.21 29.31
C ARG A 554 5.90 24.31 28.45
N LEU A 555 4.87 24.95 28.99
CA LEU A 555 4.04 25.92 28.28
C LEU A 555 4.85 27.09 27.69
N ASP A 556 5.80 27.64 28.45
CA ASP A 556 6.66 28.74 28.04
C ASP A 556 7.51 28.37 26.81
N LYS A 557 8.11 27.18 26.82
CA LYS A 557 8.94 26.67 25.71
C LYS A 557 8.11 26.38 24.47
N LEU A 558 6.91 25.82 24.64
CA LEU A 558 5.99 25.53 23.55
C LEU A 558 5.52 26.81 22.85
N ILE A 559 5.10 27.83 23.61
CA ILE A 559 4.69 29.13 23.08
C ILE A 559 5.87 29.82 22.39
N GLU A 560 7.05 29.85 23.03
CA GLU A 560 8.24 30.50 22.46
C GLU A 560 8.60 29.88 21.11
N ARG A 561 8.56 28.54 21.00
CA ARG A 561 8.87 27.84 19.77
C ARG A 561 7.80 28.03 18.70
N GLY A 562 6.52 27.99 19.08
CA GLY A 562 5.41 28.26 18.16
C GLY A 562 5.51 29.65 17.55
N ARG A 563 5.78 30.67 18.38
CA ARG A 563 5.98 32.06 17.93
C ARG A 563 7.18 32.18 16.97
N LYS A 564 8.30 31.52 17.26
CA LYS A 564 9.49 31.51 16.38
C LYS A 564 9.22 30.90 15.01
N LEU A 565 8.31 29.93 14.94
CA LEU A 565 7.90 29.27 13.69
C LEU A 565 6.72 29.97 12.99
N GLY A 566 6.26 31.10 13.53
CA GLY A 566 5.17 31.92 12.97
C GLY A 566 3.78 31.35 13.21
N LEU A 567 3.58 30.51 14.23
CA LEU A 567 2.25 30.00 14.58
C LEU A 567 1.43 31.11 15.26
N VAL A 568 0.16 31.23 14.88
CA VAL A 568 -0.83 32.10 15.51
C VAL A 568 -1.33 31.41 16.77
N GLN A 569 -1.14 32.02 17.94
CA GLN A 569 -1.37 31.35 19.22
C GLN A 569 -2.84 30.98 19.42
N GLU A 570 -3.75 31.86 18.97
CA GLU A 570 -5.20 31.72 19.10
C GLU A 570 -5.72 30.43 18.44
N ASP A 571 -5.10 30.00 17.34
CA ASP A 571 -5.47 28.76 16.62
C ASP A 571 -5.13 27.48 17.41
N TYR A 572 -4.25 27.61 18.40
CA TYR A 572 -3.71 26.51 19.21
C TYR A 572 -4.10 26.63 20.68
N ASP A 573 -4.97 27.57 21.05
CA ASP A 573 -5.26 27.85 22.46
C ASP A 573 -5.78 26.61 23.21
N TRP A 574 -6.66 25.84 22.57
CA TRP A 574 -7.15 24.55 23.07
C TRP A 574 -6.04 23.52 23.30
N TYR A 575 -4.98 23.56 22.48
CA TYR A 575 -3.84 22.65 22.59
C TYR A 575 -2.87 23.10 23.68
N LEU A 576 -2.76 24.41 23.90
CA LEU A 576 -2.04 25.00 25.03
C LEU A 576 -2.73 24.74 26.37
N ASP A 577 -4.06 24.60 26.39
CA ASP A 577 -4.81 24.22 27.61
C ASP A 577 -4.37 22.86 28.17
N LEU A 578 -3.94 21.93 27.30
CA LEU A 578 -3.34 20.65 27.73
C LEU A 578 -2.07 20.85 28.58
N ARG A 579 -1.43 22.02 28.47
CA ARG A 579 -0.25 22.42 29.25
C ARG A 579 -0.60 23.32 30.44
N ARG A 580 -1.76 23.98 30.42
CA ARG A 580 -2.25 24.84 31.52
C ARG A 580 -2.90 24.04 32.64
N HIS A 581 -3.62 22.97 32.31
CA HIS A 581 -4.47 22.27 33.25
C HIS A 581 -3.96 20.84 33.52
N GLY A 582 -3.04 20.72 34.48
CA GLY A 582 -2.55 19.40 34.93
C GLY A 582 -1.72 18.66 33.89
N THR A 583 -0.75 19.37 33.28
CA THR A 583 0.10 18.78 32.25
C THR A 583 0.96 17.63 32.78
N VAL A 584 1.34 16.73 31.87
CA VAL A 584 2.17 15.56 32.16
C VAL A 584 3.27 15.47 31.13
N GLN A 585 4.35 14.79 31.48
CA GLN A 585 5.30 14.33 30.49
C GLN A 585 4.65 13.22 29.66
N HIS A 586 4.66 13.34 28.33
CA HIS A 586 4.08 12.32 27.46
C HIS A 586 4.81 12.23 26.13
N SER A 587 4.72 11.06 25.51
CA SER A 587 5.43 10.73 24.28
C SER A 587 4.55 9.90 23.38
N GLY A 588 4.80 10.00 22.07
CA GLY A 588 4.01 9.27 21.09
C GLY A 588 4.76 9.04 19.79
N PHE A 589 4.15 8.26 18.92
CA PHE A 589 4.71 7.94 17.61
C PHE A 589 3.62 7.68 16.58
N SER A 590 4.02 7.70 15.32
CA SER A 590 3.20 7.39 14.17
C SER A 590 3.89 6.34 13.31
N ALA A 591 3.12 5.38 12.82
CA ALA A 591 3.59 4.31 11.96
C ALA A 591 2.71 4.23 10.71
N GLY A 592 3.33 4.26 9.54
CA GLY A 592 2.63 4.18 8.25
C GLY A 592 2.29 2.74 7.89
N LEU A 593 1.01 2.44 7.65
CA LEU A 593 0.57 1.08 7.34
C LEU A 593 1.10 0.62 5.98
N GLU A 594 1.09 1.48 4.98
CA GLU A 594 1.58 1.13 3.64
C GLU A 594 3.07 0.80 3.65
N GLU A 595 3.88 1.54 4.39
CA GLU A 595 5.31 1.29 4.56
C GLU A 595 5.57 -0.05 5.26
N ILE A 596 4.79 -0.37 6.29
CA ILE A 596 4.86 -1.68 6.97
C ILE A 596 4.45 -2.81 6.01
N VAL A 597 3.38 -2.61 5.23
CA VAL A 597 2.97 -3.58 4.20
C VAL A 597 4.10 -3.79 3.20
N MET A 598 4.72 -2.72 2.68
CA MET A 598 5.87 -2.82 1.78
C MET A 598 7.03 -3.58 2.41
N PHE A 599 7.37 -3.28 3.66
CA PHE A 599 8.44 -3.93 4.40
C PHE A 599 8.24 -5.46 4.48
N VAL A 600 7.06 -5.91 4.95
CA VAL A 600 6.77 -7.34 5.11
C VAL A 600 6.65 -8.04 3.75
N THR A 601 6.05 -7.40 2.76
CA THR A 601 5.81 -8.04 1.46
C THR A 601 7.03 -8.00 0.53
N GLY A 602 7.96 -7.06 0.74
CA GLY A 602 9.08 -6.78 -0.15
C GLY A 602 8.69 -6.00 -1.41
N LEU A 603 7.56 -5.29 -1.40
CA LEU A 603 7.14 -4.41 -2.50
C LEU A 603 8.04 -3.17 -2.60
N ASP A 604 8.25 -2.70 -3.84
CA ASP A 604 9.09 -1.53 -4.12
C ASP A 604 8.28 -0.25 -4.43
N ASP A 605 6.96 -0.34 -4.58
CA ASP A 605 6.07 0.78 -4.95
C ASP A 605 4.87 0.82 -4.01
N ILE A 606 4.67 1.97 -3.36
CA ILE A 606 3.67 2.16 -2.30
C ILE A 606 2.22 2.00 -2.82
N ARG A 607 2.01 2.22 -4.12
CA ARG A 607 0.69 2.08 -4.77
C ARG A 607 0.20 0.63 -4.85
N ASP A 608 1.10 -0.32 -4.66
CA ASP A 608 0.78 -1.74 -4.62
C ASP A 608 0.47 -2.22 -3.18
N ALA A 609 0.72 -1.38 -2.17
CA ALA A 609 0.45 -1.67 -0.75
C ALA A 609 -0.96 -1.24 -0.27
N ILE A 610 -1.69 -0.49 -1.10
CA ILE A 610 -3.04 0.02 -0.81
C ILE A 610 -4.03 -0.36 -1.94
N PRO A 611 -5.33 -0.62 -1.66
CA PRO A 611 -6.30 -1.05 -2.68
C PRO A 611 -6.54 -0.06 -3.82
N PHE A 612 -6.80 1.22 -3.50
CA PHE A 612 -7.07 2.29 -4.47
C PHE A 612 -6.16 3.49 -4.16
N PRO A 613 -4.91 3.51 -4.68
CA PRO A 613 -3.97 4.57 -4.36
C PRO A 613 -4.46 5.92 -4.87
N ARG A 614 -4.31 6.97 -4.05
CA ARG A 614 -4.49 8.37 -4.45
C ARG A 614 -3.12 9.03 -4.59
N ASN A 615 -2.86 9.66 -5.72
CA ASN A 615 -1.62 10.38 -5.97
C ASN A 615 -1.88 11.61 -6.86
N ARG A 616 -0.85 12.44 -7.04
CA ARG A 616 -0.95 13.61 -7.90
C ARG A 616 -1.32 13.18 -9.33
N GLY A 617 -2.46 13.66 -9.82
CA GLY A 617 -2.95 13.36 -11.16
C GLY A 617 -3.75 12.05 -11.28
N SER A 618 -4.01 11.32 -10.19
CA SER A 618 -4.88 10.14 -10.24
C SER A 618 -5.70 9.96 -8.95
N ALA A 619 -7.01 9.93 -9.12
CA ALA A 619 -7.99 9.61 -8.07
C ALA A 619 -9.03 8.58 -8.55
N ASP A 620 -8.73 7.86 -9.64
CA ASP A 620 -9.68 6.95 -10.29
C ASP A 620 -10.05 5.75 -9.41
N THR A 621 -11.24 5.21 -9.65
CA THR A 621 -11.83 4.04 -8.96
C THR A 621 -11.86 2.80 -9.84
#